data_AF-A0A7W6NKC0-F1
#
_entry.id   AF-A0A7W6NKC0-F1
#
_cell.length_a   1.000
_cell.length_b   1.000
_cell.length_c   1.000
_cell.angle_alpha   90.00
_cell.angle_beta   90.00
_cell.angle_gamma   90.00
#
_symmetry.space_group_name_H-M   'P 1'
#
loop_
_entity.id
_entity.type
_entity.pdbx_description
1 polymer ?
#
loop_
_entity_poly.entity_id
_entity_poly.type
_entity_poly.pdbx_seq_one_letter_code
_entity_poly.pdbx_strand_id
1 'polypeptide(L)'
;MTKLNSVHWAKFKELSSSAEYWPAANPRQFTGAGKFAQDCHLLLPDAELKRDDLKRLSADSSVPPESLFWSIMAWGGMRRSHCSLVSDYVKREIAPIIEDIRSGNLSRSDAYDRFKRNHAENRQPGLGPAFFTKLIFFCSPRHDGYIMDRWTGNSINLLFGDVPSMAVVRMTPAFYVDHSNTARQYEEFCTLVEDLAGMGKCSPEEIEIRLFAGNGKGHSPTSWRQYVRKQLKIPAGRAGRGQTA
;
A
#
# COMPACT_ATOMS: atom_id res chain seq x y z
N MET A 1 20.30 -6.52 14.04
CA MET A 1 19.18 -7.40 13.67
C MET A 1 18.03 -7.07 14.58
N THR A 2 16.89 -6.71 13.99
CA THR A 2 15.66 -6.43 14.72
C THR A 2 15.07 -7.76 15.19
N LYS A 3 14.73 -7.89 16.47
CA LYS A 3 14.37 -9.17 17.08
C LYS A 3 12.87 -9.42 16.93
N LEU A 4 12.50 -10.60 16.43
CA LEU A 4 11.10 -11.01 16.38
C LEU A 4 10.54 -11.23 17.80
N ASN A 5 9.42 -10.60 18.09
CA ASN A 5 8.65 -10.82 19.31
C ASN A 5 7.86 -12.13 19.20
N SER A 6 8.32 -13.17 19.91
CA SER A 6 7.76 -14.52 19.84
C SER A 6 6.31 -14.61 20.29
N VAL A 7 5.87 -13.76 21.23
CA VAL A 7 4.49 -13.71 21.72
C VAL A 7 3.56 -13.19 20.64
N HIS A 8 3.90 -12.06 20.02
CA HIS A 8 3.11 -11.48 18.95
C HIS A 8 3.14 -12.36 17.69
N TRP A 9 4.26 -13.01 17.40
CA TRP A 9 4.36 -13.97 16.29
C TRP A 9 3.46 -15.19 16.47
N ALA A 10 3.42 -15.77 17.68
CA ALA A 10 2.51 -16.88 17.97
C ALA A 10 1.05 -16.47 17.75
N LYS A 11 0.67 -15.28 18.21
CA LYS A 11 -0.68 -14.72 18.00
C LYS A 11 -0.96 -14.41 16.53
N PHE A 12 0.01 -13.92 15.77
CA PHE A 12 -0.14 -13.70 14.34
C PHE A 12 -0.50 -15.00 13.63
N LYS A 13 0.23 -16.09 13.88
CA LYS A 13 -0.05 -17.40 13.26
C LYS A 13 -1.43 -17.94 13.64
N GLU A 14 -1.86 -17.75 14.88
CA GLU A 14 -3.19 -18.15 15.36
C GLU A 14 -4.32 -17.34 14.69
N LEU A 15 -4.12 -16.03 14.51
CA LEU A 15 -5.20 -15.10 14.12
C LEU A 15 -5.25 -14.79 12.62
N SER A 16 -4.26 -15.20 11.83
CA SER A 16 -4.14 -14.92 10.39
C SER A 16 -4.42 -16.13 9.49
N SER A 17 -5.05 -17.17 10.04
CA SER A 17 -5.26 -18.47 9.38
C SER A 17 -6.32 -18.48 8.25
N SER A 18 -7.05 -17.39 8.02
CA SER A 18 -7.97 -17.24 6.89
C SER A 18 -7.47 -16.14 5.95
N ALA A 19 -7.28 -16.48 4.67
CA ALA A 19 -7.05 -15.51 3.61
C ALA A 19 -8.34 -14.68 3.43
N GLU A 20 -8.48 -13.62 4.20
CA GLU A 20 -9.72 -12.84 4.24
C GLU A 20 -9.74 -11.72 3.20
N TYR A 21 -10.82 -11.80 2.42
CA TYR A 21 -11.39 -10.91 1.42
C TYR A 21 -10.79 -9.50 1.29
N TRP A 22 -10.18 -9.25 0.13
CA TRP A 22 -9.95 -7.91 -0.39
C TRP A 22 -11.15 -7.52 -1.27
N PRO A 23 -11.89 -6.43 -1.00
CA PRO A 23 -12.99 -6.02 -1.86
C PRO A 23 -12.45 -5.62 -3.24
N ALA A 24 -12.96 -6.25 -4.30
CA ALA A 24 -12.69 -5.82 -5.65
C ALA A 24 -13.37 -4.44 -5.87
N ALA A 25 -12.77 -3.58 -6.69
CA ALA A 25 -13.29 -2.24 -6.96
C ALA A 25 -13.29 -1.95 -8.46
N ASN A 26 -14.35 -1.30 -8.95
CA ASN A 26 -14.47 -0.91 -10.36
C ASN A 26 -13.83 0.49 -10.57
N PRO A 27 -12.72 0.61 -11.32
CA PRO A 27 -12.03 1.88 -11.53
C PRO A 27 -12.86 2.93 -12.27
N ARG A 28 -13.67 2.51 -13.25
CA ARG A 28 -14.53 3.41 -14.02
C ARG A 28 -15.63 4.03 -13.16
N GLN A 29 -16.23 3.24 -12.26
CA GLN A 29 -17.18 3.76 -11.27
C GLN A 29 -16.49 4.67 -10.24
N PHE A 30 -15.25 4.36 -9.88
CA PHE A 30 -14.45 5.13 -8.92
C PHE A 30 -14.08 6.53 -9.41
N THR A 31 -13.68 6.71 -10.67
CA THR A 31 -13.38 8.04 -11.23
C THR A 31 -14.63 8.87 -11.56
N GLY A 32 -15.83 8.34 -11.27
CA GLY A 32 -17.09 9.02 -11.56
C GLY A 32 -17.51 8.93 -13.02
N ALA A 33 -17.35 7.74 -13.64
CA ALA A 33 -17.85 7.32 -14.96
C ALA A 33 -18.31 8.45 -15.87
N GLY A 34 -17.41 8.90 -16.75
CA GLY A 34 -17.67 9.89 -17.80
C GLY A 34 -16.56 10.92 -17.85
N LYS A 35 -16.73 12.01 -17.11
CA LYS A 35 -15.99 13.25 -17.34
C LYS A 35 -14.48 13.15 -17.03
N PHE A 36 -14.07 12.75 -15.83
CA PHE A 36 -12.62 12.71 -15.49
C PHE A 36 -11.82 11.72 -16.34
N ALA A 37 -12.35 10.52 -16.57
CA ALA A 37 -11.68 9.49 -17.37
C ALA A 37 -11.62 9.88 -18.87
N GLN A 38 -12.67 10.54 -19.40
CA GLN A 38 -12.66 11.09 -20.75
C GLN A 38 -11.70 12.28 -20.88
N ASP A 39 -11.73 13.22 -19.93
CA ASP A 39 -10.87 14.41 -19.90
C ASP A 39 -9.38 14.02 -19.80
N CYS A 40 -9.07 12.89 -19.16
CA CYS A 40 -7.71 12.39 -19.00
C CYS A 40 -7.34 11.26 -19.99
N HIS A 41 -8.22 10.93 -20.96
CA HIS A 41 -8.03 9.86 -21.95
C HIS A 41 -7.60 8.49 -21.35
N LEU A 42 -8.14 8.12 -20.18
CA LEU A 42 -7.72 6.94 -19.45
C LEU A 42 -8.38 5.66 -19.99
N LEU A 43 -7.57 4.61 -20.17
CA LEU A 43 -8.05 3.25 -20.47
C LEU A 43 -8.39 2.52 -19.17
N LEU A 44 -9.54 2.86 -18.57
CA LEU A 44 -10.00 2.23 -17.33
C LEU A 44 -10.89 1.02 -17.59
N PRO A 45 -10.57 -0.15 -17.03
CA PRO A 45 -11.42 -1.33 -17.08
C PRO A 45 -12.82 -1.06 -16.50
N ASP A 46 -13.83 -1.62 -17.15
CA ASP A 46 -15.24 -1.57 -16.70
C ASP A 46 -15.62 -2.84 -15.93
N ALA A 47 -14.78 -3.21 -14.97
CA ALA A 47 -14.96 -4.39 -14.14
C ALA A 47 -14.34 -4.14 -12.76
N GLU A 48 -14.80 -4.89 -11.77
CA GLU A 48 -14.11 -4.92 -10.48
C GLU A 48 -12.73 -5.58 -10.65
N LEU A 49 -11.67 -4.84 -10.33
CA LEU A 49 -10.31 -5.36 -10.41
C LEU A 49 -9.90 -6.03 -9.11
N LYS A 50 -9.34 -7.22 -9.23
CA LYS A 50 -8.61 -7.94 -8.20
C LYS A 50 -7.11 -7.64 -8.32
N ARG A 51 -6.35 -8.10 -7.33
CA ARG A 51 -4.90 -7.91 -7.27
C ARG A 51 -4.19 -8.45 -8.52
N ASP A 52 -4.56 -9.66 -8.98
CA ASP A 52 -3.95 -10.26 -10.18
C ASP A 52 -4.35 -9.54 -11.48
N ASP A 53 -5.52 -8.90 -11.51
CA ASP A 53 -5.93 -8.09 -12.67
C ASP A 53 -5.04 -6.87 -12.82
N LEU A 54 -4.68 -6.21 -11.71
CA LEU A 54 -3.76 -5.08 -11.70
C LEU A 54 -2.33 -5.49 -12.11
N LYS A 55 -1.86 -6.67 -11.68
CA LYS A 55 -0.56 -7.21 -12.12
C LYS A 55 -0.56 -7.47 -13.64
N ARG A 56 -1.65 -8.04 -14.17
CA ARG A 56 -1.80 -8.25 -15.62
C ARG A 56 -1.83 -6.93 -16.40
N LEU A 57 -2.56 -5.92 -15.91
CA LEU A 57 -2.56 -4.57 -16.50
C LEU A 57 -1.17 -3.92 -16.49
N SER A 58 -0.42 -4.13 -15.41
CA SER A 58 0.95 -3.63 -15.29
C SER A 58 1.91 -4.27 -16.29
N ALA A 59 1.77 -5.57 -16.54
CA ALA A 59 2.59 -6.31 -17.50
C ALA A 59 2.28 -5.93 -18.97
N ASP A 60 1.11 -5.38 -19.26
CA ASP A 60 0.70 -4.99 -20.61
C ASP A 60 1.26 -3.62 -21.01
N SER A 61 2.34 -3.60 -21.78
CA SER A 61 3.02 -2.37 -22.23
C SER A 61 2.13 -1.43 -23.06
N SER A 62 0.99 -1.90 -23.57
CA SER A 62 0.03 -1.04 -24.27
C SER A 62 -0.82 -0.17 -23.32
N VAL A 63 -0.86 -0.52 -22.03
CA VAL A 63 -1.57 0.25 -21.00
C VAL A 63 -0.72 1.48 -20.60
N PRO A 64 -1.23 2.71 -20.74
CA PRO A 64 -0.52 3.92 -20.32
C PRO A 64 -0.26 3.94 -18.80
N PRO A 65 0.89 4.44 -18.33
CA PRO A 65 1.21 4.52 -16.90
C PRO A 65 0.15 5.24 -16.05
N GLU A 66 -0.49 6.28 -16.58
CA GLU A 66 -1.56 7.01 -15.91
C GLU A 66 -2.80 6.13 -15.74
N SER A 67 -3.16 5.34 -16.76
CA SER A 67 -4.29 4.41 -16.69
C SER A 67 -4.05 3.33 -15.62
N LEU A 68 -2.81 2.86 -15.52
CA LEU A 68 -2.41 1.94 -14.47
C LEU A 68 -2.46 2.59 -13.08
N PHE A 69 -1.92 3.81 -12.93
CA PHE A 69 -2.00 4.58 -11.69
C PHE A 69 -3.45 4.67 -11.19
N TRP A 70 -4.37 5.13 -12.04
CA TRP A 70 -5.77 5.33 -11.65
C TRP A 70 -6.48 4.01 -11.34
N SER A 71 -6.15 2.93 -12.04
CA SER A 71 -6.66 1.59 -11.74
C SER A 71 -6.22 1.12 -10.36
N ILE A 72 -4.94 1.31 -10.01
CA ILE A 72 -4.41 0.96 -8.68
C ILE A 72 -5.01 1.85 -7.59
N MET A 73 -5.16 3.16 -7.84
CA MET A 73 -5.73 4.10 -6.86
C MET A 73 -7.20 3.80 -6.57
N ALA A 74 -7.96 3.43 -7.59
CA ALA A 74 -9.35 3.02 -7.45
C ALA A 74 -9.48 1.75 -6.61
N TRP A 75 -8.66 0.73 -6.92
CA TRP A 75 -8.56 -0.47 -6.10
C TRP A 75 -8.19 -0.13 -4.66
N GLY A 76 -7.21 0.76 -4.47
CA GLY A 76 -6.73 1.20 -3.17
C GLY A 76 -7.68 2.09 -2.36
N GLY A 77 -8.84 2.45 -2.89
CA GLY A 77 -9.84 3.28 -2.21
C GLY A 77 -9.43 4.73 -1.98
N MET A 78 -8.68 5.34 -2.92
CA MET A 78 -8.33 6.77 -2.86
C MET A 78 -9.61 7.64 -2.76
N ARG A 79 -9.52 8.90 -2.35
CA ARG A 79 -10.70 9.79 -2.35
C ARG A 79 -10.86 10.46 -3.70
N ARG A 80 -12.07 10.42 -4.26
CA ARG A 80 -12.40 11.05 -5.56
C ARG A 80 -12.08 12.54 -5.60
N SER A 81 -12.27 13.24 -4.48
CA SER A 81 -11.95 14.67 -4.36
C SER A 81 -10.47 14.99 -4.57
N HIS A 82 -9.57 14.00 -4.52
CA HIS A 82 -8.15 14.18 -4.80
C HIS A 82 -7.79 13.86 -6.26
N CYS A 83 -8.67 13.19 -7.01
CA CYS A 83 -8.36 12.74 -8.37
C CYS A 83 -8.10 13.90 -9.34
N SER A 84 -8.97 14.92 -9.34
CA SER A 84 -8.81 16.09 -10.21
C SER A 84 -7.62 16.98 -9.81
N LEU A 85 -7.25 16.99 -8.53
CA LEU A 85 -6.17 17.83 -8.02
C LEU A 85 -4.78 17.34 -8.44
N VAL A 86 -4.63 16.03 -8.63
CA VAL A 86 -3.31 15.42 -8.89
C VAL A 86 -3.13 14.96 -10.33
N SER A 87 -4.09 15.15 -11.24
CA SER A 87 -4.01 14.57 -12.59
C SER A 87 -2.80 15.05 -13.40
N ASP A 88 -2.57 16.36 -13.46
CA ASP A 88 -1.42 16.93 -14.17
C ASP A 88 -0.09 16.51 -13.52
N TYR A 89 -0.07 16.44 -12.19
CA TYR A 89 1.07 15.94 -11.43
C TYR A 89 1.34 14.47 -11.73
N VAL A 90 0.31 13.63 -11.78
CA VAL A 90 0.44 12.20 -12.11
C VAL A 90 1.07 12.04 -13.47
N LYS A 91 0.56 12.76 -14.48
CA LYS A 91 1.09 12.70 -15.84
C LYS A 91 2.55 13.16 -15.93
N ARG A 92 2.90 14.28 -15.28
CA ARG A 92 4.24 14.86 -15.38
C ARG A 92 5.29 14.15 -14.54
N GLU A 93 4.92 13.70 -13.34
CA GLU A 93 5.88 13.37 -12.29
C GLU A 93 5.80 11.90 -11.86
N ILE A 94 4.61 11.29 -11.88
CA ILE A 94 4.39 9.91 -11.41
C ILE A 94 4.48 8.90 -12.55
N ALA A 95 3.91 9.20 -13.71
CA ALA A 95 3.92 8.34 -14.89
C ALA A 95 5.33 7.93 -15.32
N PRO A 96 6.34 8.83 -15.38
CA PRO A 96 7.71 8.43 -15.70
C PRO A 96 8.31 7.47 -14.66
N ILE A 97 7.99 7.64 -13.38
CA ILE A 97 8.46 6.73 -12.32
C ILE A 97 7.83 5.34 -12.51
N ILE A 98 6.53 5.28 -12.82
CA ILE A 98 5.83 4.01 -13.10
C ILE A 98 6.46 3.30 -14.31
N GLU A 99 6.76 4.02 -15.39
CA GLU A 99 7.38 3.47 -16.59
C GLU A 99 8.76 2.86 -16.29
N ASP A 100 9.58 3.56 -15.50
CA ASP A 100 10.89 3.06 -15.07
C ASP A 100 10.78 1.82 -14.17
N ILE A 101 9.78 1.77 -13.28
CA ILE A 101 9.52 0.57 -12.46
C ILE A 101 9.10 -0.61 -13.36
N ARG A 102 8.15 -0.40 -14.28
CA ARG A 102 7.63 -1.45 -15.19
C ARG A 102 8.71 -2.03 -16.09
N SER A 103 9.63 -1.17 -16.53
CA SER A 103 10.78 -1.57 -17.35
C SER A 103 11.86 -2.33 -16.56
N GLY A 104 11.72 -2.42 -15.23
CA GLY A 104 12.72 -3.05 -14.36
C GLY A 104 13.96 -2.17 -14.11
N ASN A 105 13.91 -0.88 -14.47
CA ASN A 105 15.02 0.05 -14.31
C ASN A 105 15.20 0.55 -12.87
N LEU A 106 14.19 0.34 -12.01
CA LEU A 106 14.23 0.74 -10.61
C LEU A 106 14.04 -0.47 -9.69
N SER A 107 14.93 -0.60 -8.71
CA SER A 107 14.69 -1.47 -7.56
C SER A 107 13.55 -0.91 -6.69
N ARG A 108 12.98 -1.74 -5.81
CA ARG A 108 11.95 -1.29 -4.85
C ARG A 108 12.43 -0.13 -3.97
N SER A 109 13.71 -0.13 -3.57
CA SER A 109 14.30 0.93 -2.75
C SER A 109 14.50 2.21 -3.55
N ASP A 110 15.05 2.12 -4.77
CA ASP A 110 15.27 3.27 -5.64
C ASP A 110 13.95 3.93 -6.07
N ALA A 111 12.94 3.11 -6.37
CA ALA A 111 11.59 3.58 -6.69
C ALA A 111 10.97 4.36 -5.52
N TYR A 112 11.09 3.84 -4.30
CA TYR A 112 10.61 4.52 -3.10
C TYR A 112 11.33 5.85 -2.88
N ASP A 113 12.66 5.87 -3.02
CA ASP A 113 13.46 7.08 -2.87
C ASP A 113 13.08 8.14 -3.90
N ARG A 114 12.85 7.72 -5.16
CA ARG A 114 12.44 8.62 -6.24
C ARG A 114 11.06 9.22 -6.01
N PHE A 115 10.08 8.43 -5.59
CA PHE A 115 8.77 8.96 -5.18
C PHE A 115 8.88 9.96 -4.03
N LYS A 116 9.70 9.65 -3.02
CA LYS A 116 9.90 10.52 -1.87
C LYS A 116 10.54 11.86 -2.25
N ARG A 117 11.61 11.84 -3.07
CA ARG A 117 12.26 13.04 -3.58
C ARG A 117 11.28 13.90 -4.39
N ASN A 118 10.58 13.27 -5.33
CA ASN A 118 9.60 13.96 -6.16
C ASN A 118 8.48 14.60 -5.32
N HIS A 119 7.97 13.92 -4.29
CA HIS A 119 6.98 14.48 -3.38
C HIS A 119 7.54 15.66 -2.56
N ALA A 120 8.80 15.58 -2.08
CA ALA A 120 9.42 16.66 -1.32
C ALA A 120 9.62 17.93 -2.17
N GLU A 121 9.97 17.77 -3.44
CA GLU A 121 10.17 18.87 -4.40
C GLU A 121 8.86 19.54 -4.82
N ASN A 122 7.82 18.74 -5.07
CA ASN A 122 6.56 19.23 -5.64
C ASN A 122 5.47 19.56 -4.60
N ARG A 123 5.68 19.19 -3.33
CA ARG A 123 4.77 19.42 -2.18
C ARG A 123 3.31 19.03 -2.44
N GLN A 124 3.07 17.93 -3.14
CA GLN A 124 1.72 17.55 -3.56
C GLN A 124 0.94 16.89 -2.42
N PRO A 125 -0.17 17.48 -1.95
CA PRO A 125 -0.98 16.90 -0.90
C PRO A 125 -1.64 15.60 -1.37
N GLY A 126 -1.79 14.65 -0.45
CA GLY A 126 -2.59 13.44 -0.68
C GLY A 126 -1.88 12.22 -1.29
N LEU A 127 -0.59 12.28 -1.61
CA LEU A 127 0.21 11.13 -2.09
C LEU A 127 1.38 10.81 -1.16
N GLY A 128 1.14 9.99 -0.13
CA GLY A 128 2.16 9.56 0.84
C GLY A 128 2.73 8.15 0.61
N PRO A 129 3.58 7.67 1.53
CA PRO A 129 4.27 6.38 1.44
C PRO A 129 3.39 5.16 1.12
N ALA A 130 2.17 5.11 1.66
CA ALA A 130 1.24 4.02 1.37
C ALA A 130 0.82 3.96 -0.11
N PHE A 131 0.83 5.11 -0.83
CA PHE A 131 0.59 5.16 -2.26
C PHE A 131 1.82 4.75 -3.07
N PHE A 132 3.00 5.25 -2.67
CA PHE A 132 4.26 4.90 -3.34
C PHE A 132 4.46 3.38 -3.36
N THR A 133 4.27 2.75 -2.20
CA THR A 133 4.48 1.30 -2.06
C THR A 133 3.42 0.46 -2.76
N LYS A 134 2.19 0.96 -2.91
CA LYS A 134 1.19 0.34 -3.81
C LYS A 134 1.65 0.36 -5.26
N LEU A 135 2.15 1.50 -5.74
CA LEU A 135 2.66 1.59 -7.10
C LEU A 135 3.86 0.68 -7.29
N ILE A 136 4.80 0.65 -6.35
CA ILE A 136 5.97 -0.26 -6.43
C ILE A 136 5.52 -1.72 -6.49
N PHE A 137 4.58 -2.14 -5.63
CA PHE A 137 4.06 -3.50 -5.60
C PHE A 137 3.46 -3.93 -6.93
N PHE A 138 2.55 -3.13 -7.49
CA PHE A 138 1.82 -3.48 -8.70
C PHE A 138 2.63 -3.25 -9.98
N CYS A 139 3.46 -2.20 -10.02
CA CYS A 139 4.19 -1.81 -11.21
C CYS A 139 5.49 -2.60 -11.40
N SER A 140 6.11 -3.11 -10.33
CA SER A 140 7.35 -3.90 -10.44
C SER A 140 7.05 -5.23 -11.13
N PRO A 141 7.78 -5.63 -12.20
CA PRO A 141 7.60 -6.94 -12.84
C PRO A 141 7.93 -8.11 -11.89
N ARG A 142 8.70 -7.84 -10.83
CA ARG A 142 9.09 -8.82 -9.81
C ARG A 142 8.06 -8.92 -8.67
N HIS A 143 7.18 -7.92 -8.53
CA HIS A 143 6.21 -7.80 -7.44
C HIS A 143 6.82 -7.99 -6.03
N ASP A 144 8.07 -7.57 -5.85
CA ASP A 144 8.88 -7.79 -4.65
C ASP A 144 8.95 -6.57 -3.72
N GLY A 145 8.24 -5.48 -4.01
CA GLY A 145 8.05 -4.37 -3.08
C GLY A 145 6.68 -4.44 -2.42
N TYR A 146 6.59 -4.72 -1.12
CA TYR A 146 5.31 -4.94 -0.44
C TYR A 146 4.63 -3.63 -0.04
N ILE A 147 3.31 -3.66 0.17
CA ILE A 147 2.53 -2.47 0.49
C ILE A 147 2.76 -2.09 1.96
N MET A 148 3.41 -0.95 2.20
CA MET A 148 3.64 -0.38 3.52
C MET A 148 2.53 0.62 3.84
N ASP A 149 1.40 0.11 4.32
CA ASP A 149 0.28 0.92 4.75
C ASP A 149 0.17 0.97 6.28
N ARG A 150 -0.90 1.59 6.76
CA ARG A 150 -1.19 1.69 8.19
C ARG A 150 -1.19 0.33 8.88
N TRP A 151 -1.80 -0.70 8.32
CA TRP A 151 -1.97 -1.98 9.00
C TRP A 151 -0.74 -2.86 8.87
N THR A 152 -0.13 -2.93 7.69
CA THR A 152 1.09 -3.72 7.50
C THR A 152 2.25 -3.12 8.29
N GLY A 153 2.43 -1.80 8.27
CA GLY A 153 3.49 -1.14 9.03
C GLY A 153 3.31 -1.27 10.55
N ASN A 154 2.08 -1.13 11.07
CA ASN A 154 1.83 -1.32 12.51
C ASN A 154 2.00 -2.79 12.91
N SER A 155 1.65 -3.72 12.03
CA SER A 155 1.88 -5.15 12.28
C SER A 155 3.37 -5.47 12.35
N ILE A 156 4.18 -4.95 11.43
CA ILE A 156 5.64 -5.11 11.47
C ILE A 156 6.22 -4.48 12.74
N ASN A 157 5.81 -3.26 13.11
CA ASN A 157 6.25 -2.65 14.37
C ASN A 157 5.82 -3.44 15.60
N LEU A 158 4.66 -4.11 15.59
CA LEU A 158 4.25 -4.95 16.72
C LEU A 158 5.06 -6.25 16.77
N LEU A 159 5.40 -6.83 15.62
CA LEU A 159 6.14 -8.08 15.52
C LEU A 159 7.64 -7.90 15.79
N PHE A 160 8.21 -6.75 15.45
CA PHE A 160 9.66 -6.53 15.48
C PHE A 160 10.09 -5.31 16.29
N GLY A 161 9.18 -4.41 16.66
CA GLY A 161 9.49 -3.23 17.46
C GLY A 161 9.53 -3.57 18.95
N ASP A 162 10.67 -3.33 19.59
CA ASP A 162 10.82 -3.49 21.05
C ASP A 162 10.28 -2.28 21.83
N VAL A 163 10.38 -1.07 21.27
CA VAL A 163 9.94 0.21 21.87
C VAL A 163 9.57 1.24 20.76
N PRO A 164 8.73 2.26 21.03
CA PRO A 164 8.33 3.26 20.02
C PRO A 164 9.50 3.99 19.34
N SER A 165 10.64 4.13 20.03
CA SER A 165 11.86 4.76 19.50
C SER A 165 12.67 3.88 18.55
N MET A 166 12.34 2.59 18.43
CA MET A 166 13.00 1.61 17.55
C MET A 166 12.03 1.03 16.51
N ALA A 167 10.96 1.77 16.18
CA ALA A 167 10.01 1.36 15.16
C ALA A 167 10.71 1.20 13.81
N VAL A 168 10.54 0.03 13.18
CA VAL A 168 11.01 -0.23 11.81
C VAL A 168 10.37 0.74 10.84
N VAL A 169 9.04 0.85 10.92
CA VAL A 169 8.24 1.78 10.14
C VAL A 169 7.87 2.97 11.03
N ARG A 170 8.28 4.17 10.65
CA ARG A 170 7.88 5.38 11.39
C ARG A 170 6.39 5.63 11.20
N MET A 171 5.72 5.92 12.30
CA MET A 171 4.30 6.22 12.34
C MET A 171 4.07 7.62 12.87
N THR A 172 3.05 8.29 12.36
CA THR A 172 2.51 9.51 12.97
C THR A 172 1.87 9.17 14.33
N PRO A 173 1.60 10.16 15.20
CA PRO A 173 0.86 9.93 16.45
C PRO A 173 -0.53 9.30 16.25
N ALA A 174 -1.11 9.43 15.05
CA ALA A 174 -2.37 8.81 14.67
C ALA A 174 -2.22 7.40 14.04
N PHE A 175 -1.02 6.81 14.13
CA PHE A 175 -0.66 5.48 13.63
C PHE A 175 -0.75 5.32 12.11
N TYR A 176 -0.58 6.40 11.34
CA TYR A 176 -0.40 6.32 9.89
C TYR A 176 1.09 6.29 9.54
N VAL A 177 1.45 5.67 8.42
CA VAL A 177 2.84 5.66 7.94
C VAL A 177 3.31 7.10 7.71
N ASP A 178 4.42 7.46 8.35
CA ASP A 178 4.96 8.80 8.35
C ASP A 178 5.76 9.09 7.07
N HIS A 179 5.69 10.31 6.54
CA HIS A 179 6.42 10.72 5.33
C HIS A 179 7.95 10.72 5.52
N SER A 180 8.44 10.74 6.75
CA SER A 180 9.86 10.69 7.05
C SER A 180 10.48 9.31 6.81
N ASN A 181 9.68 8.24 6.60
CA ASN A 181 10.18 6.92 6.22
C ASN A 181 11.07 7.03 4.97
N THR A 182 12.27 6.49 5.06
CA THR A 182 13.33 6.49 4.05
C THR A 182 13.27 5.22 3.20
N ALA A 183 13.95 5.22 2.05
CA ALA A 183 14.10 4.03 1.22
C ALA A 183 14.73 2.85 1.99
N ARG A 184 15.67 3.13 2.90
CA ARG A 184 16.23 2.12 3.82
C ARG A 184 15.17 1.47 4.72
N GLN A 185 14.25 2.26 5.28
CA GLN A 185 13.20 1.74 6.15
C GLN A 185 12.15 0.96 5.37
N TYR A 186 11.88 1.38 4.13
CA TYR A 186 11.03 0.61 3.23
C TYR A 186 11.68 -0.73 2.83
N GLU A 187 12.99 -0.73 2.55
CA GLU A 187 13.74 -1.95 2.26
C GLU A 187 13.73 -2.89 3.48
N GLU A 188 14.00 -2.37 4.67
CA GLU A 188 13.95 -3.16 5.91
C GLU A 188 12.54 -3.73 6.16
N PHE A 189 11.49 -2.93 5.93
CA PHE A 189 10.11 -3.43 5.96
C PHE A 189 9.90 -4.61 5.00
N CYS A 190 10.40 -4.51 3.77
CA CYS A 190 10.23 -5.58 2.78
C CYS A 190 11.02 -6.85 3.13
N THR A 191 12.26 -6.71 3.59
CA THR A 191 13.07 -7.84 4.07
C THR A 191 12.39 -8.55 5.23
N LEU A 192 11.79 -7.82 6.17
CA LEU A 192 11.07 -8.45 7.29
C LEU A 192 9.81 -9.21 6.84
N VAL A 193 9.09 -8.72 5.82
CA VAL A 193 7.98 -9.47 5.21
C VAL A 193 8.49 -10.79 4.61
N GLU A 194 9.65 -10.77 3.95
CA GLU A 194 10.29 -11.95 3.38
C GLU A 194 10.77 -12.94 4.46
N ASP A 195 11.37 -12.44 5.54
CA ASP A 195 11.79 -13.25 6.69
C ASP A 195 10.59 -13.95 7.35
N LEU A 196 9.49 -13.21 7.56
CA LEU A 196 8.23 -13.76 8.06
C LEU A 196 7.68 -14.85 7.12
N ALA A 197 7.84 -14.69 5.81
CA ALA A 197 7.40 -15.67 4.82
C ALA A 197 8.23 -16.96 4.90
N GLY A 198 9.55 -16.83 5.03
CA GLY A 198 10.45 -17.97 5.27
C GLY A 198 10.09 -18.72 6.55
N MET A 199 9.79 -18.01 7.64
CA MET A 199 9.35 -18.60 8.91
C MET A 199 7.95 -19.23 8.83
N GLY A 200 7.04 -18.60 8.08
CA GLY A 200 5.67 -19.06 7.85
C GLY A 200 5.53 -20.16 6.79
N LYS A 201 6.59 -20.43 6.03
CA LYS A 201 6.62 -21.35 4.88
C LYS A 201 5.53 -21.04 3.84
N CYS A 202 5.34 -19.76 3.55
CA CYS A 202 4.38 -19.27 2.55
C CYS A 202 5.03 -18.17 1.68
N SER A 203 4.28 -17.60 0.75
CA SER A 203 4.81 -16.49 -0.06
C SER A 203 4.89 -15.18 0.75
N PRO A 204 5.83 -14.28 0.44
CA PRO A 204 5.87 -12.94 1.04
C PRO A 204 4.61 -12.11 0.79
N GLU A 205 4.00 -12.24 -0.39
CA GLU A 205 2.73 -11.60 -0.70
C GLU A 205 1.61 -12.11 0.21
N GLU A 206 1.57 -13.41 0.49
CA GLU A 206 0.60 -13.98 1.42
C GLU A 206 0.80 -13.47 2.85
N ILE A 207 2.06 -13.30 3.29
CA ILE A 207 2.35 -12.63 4.57
C ILE A 207 1.87 -11.18 4.56
N GLU A 208 2.14 -10.40 3.51
CA GLU A 208 1.66 -9.01 3.42
C GLU A 208 0.14 -8.93 3.54
N ILE A 209 -0.59 -9.81 2.84
CA ILE A 209 -2.06 -9.90 2.93
C ILE A 209 -2.50 -10.24 4.36
N ARG A 210 -1.83 -11.19 5.02
CA ARG A 210 -2.10 -11.57 6.40
C ARG A 210 -1.74 -10.48 7.41
N LEU A 211 -0.72 -9.66 7.15
CA LEU A 211 -0.35 -8.50 7.97
C LEU A 211 -1.37 -7.37 7.83
N PHE A 212 -1.88 -7.15 6.62
CA PHE A 212 -2.95 -6.20 6.37
C PHE A 212 -4.24 -6.61 7.09
N ALA A 213 -4.60 -7.90 6.97
CA ALA A 213 -5.76 -8.54 7.59
C ALA A 213 -7.04 -7.69 7.45
N GLY A 214 -7.61 -7.63 6.24
CA GLY A 214 -8.56 -6.62 5.76
C GLY A 214 -9.78 -6.29 6.64
N ASN A 215 -10.98 -6.34 6.08
CA ASN A 215 -12.20 -6.29 6.87
C ASN A 215 -12.88 -7.65 6.72
N GLY A 216 -13.28 -8.26 7.82
CA GLY A 216 -14.14 -9.44 7.82
C GLY A 216 -15.56 -9.08 7.37
N LYS A 217 -16.47 -10.07 7.45
CA LYS A 217 -17.90 -9.90 7.10
C LYS A 217 -18.49 -8.63 7.75
N GLY A 218 -19.20 -7.83 6.96
CA GLY A 218 -19.89 -6.62 7.44
C GLY A 218 -18.97 -5.46 7.86
N HIS A 219 -17.77 -5.34 7.27
CA HIS A 219 -16.78 -4.30 7.57
C HIS A 219 -16.18 -4.35 8.98
N SER A 220 -16.35 -5.46 9.70
CA SER A 220 -15.71 -5.64 11.01
C SER A 220 -14.21 -5.88 10.85
N PRO A 221 -13.33 -5.29 11.67
CA PRO A 221 -11.90 -5.59 11.60
C PRO A 221 -11.65 -7.09 11.87
N THR A 222 -10.74 -7.71 11.11
CA THR A 222 -10.33 -9.11 11.31
C THR A 222 -9.68 -9.33 12.67
N SER A 223 -9.57 -10.58 13.12
CA SER A 223 -9.01 -10.94 14.43
C SER A 223 -7.59 -10.40 14.64
N TRP A 224 -6.72 -10.49 13.63
CA TRP A 224 -5.37 -9.92 13.70
C TRP A 224 -5.40 -8.39 13.84
N ARG A 225 -6.22 -7.71 13.02
CA ARG A 225 -6.33 -6.24 13.07
C ARG A 225 -6.89 -5.74 14.40
N GLN A 226 -7.84 -6.47 15.01
CA GLN A 226 -8.31 -6.19 16.36
C GLN A 226 -7.19 -6.36 17.40
N TYR A 227 -6.40 -7.42 17.28
CA TYR A 227 -5.25 -7.66 18.14
C TYR A 227 -4.23 -6.52 18.05
N VAL A 228 -3.82 -6.12 16.84
CA VAL A 228 -2.89 -4.99 16.62
C VAL A 228 -3.42 -3.72 17.25
N ARG A 229 -4.71 -3.39 17.04
CA ARG A 229 -5.34 -2.21 17.64
C ARG A 229 -5.28 -2.23 19.16
N LYS A 230 -5.57 -3.38 19.77
CA LYS A 230 -5.56 -3.56 21.23
C LYS A 230 -4.15 -3.37 21.79
N GLN A 231 -3.14 -4.00 21.19
CA GLN A 231 -1.76 -3.94 21.67
C GLN A 231 -1.16 -2.53 21.52
N LEU A 232 -1.35 -1.91 20.36
CA LEU A 232 -0.82 -0.58 20.07
C LEU A 232 -1.71 0.57 20.57
N LYS A 233 -2.84 0.26 21.22
CA LYS A 233 -3.83 1.23 21.70
C LYS A 233 -4.29 2.21 20.61
N ILE A 234 -4.45 1.69 19.39
CA ILE A 234 -4.90 2.49 18.25
C ILE A 234 -6.36 2.90 18.51
N PRO A 235 -6.68 4.22 18.52
CA PRO A 235 -8.03 4.69 18.80
C PRO A 235 -9.06 4.04 17.86
N ALA A 236 -10.24 3.76 18.39
CA ALA A 236 -11.37 3.43 17.53
C ALA A 236 -11.70 4.66 16.68
N GLY A 237 -11.38 4.59 15.39
CA GLY A 237 -11.77 5.63 14.46
C GLY A 237 -13.29 5.80 14.54
N ARG A 238 -13.75 7.05 14.69
CA ARG A 238 -15.13 7.38 14.32
C ARG A 238 -15.32 6.90 12.87
N ALA A 239 -16.35 6.08 12.64
CA ALA A 239 -16.81 5.82 11.29
C ALA A 239 -17.05 7.18 10.62
N GLY A 240 -16.34 7.45 9.52
CA GLY A 240 -16.54 8.66 8.73
C GLY A 240 -16.12 9.98 9.41
N ARG A 241 -14.85 10.36 9.23
CA ARG A 241 -14.43 11.74 8.93
C ARG A 241 -12.92 11.71 8.71
N GLY A 242 -12.53 11.58 7.45
CA GLY A 242 -11.18 11.98 7.08
C GLY A 242 -11.21 13.42 6.62
N GLN A 243 -10.25 14.15 7.13
CA GLN A 243 -9.77 15.50 6.88
C GLN A 243 -8.50 15.48 7.76
N THR A 244 -7.30 15.84 7.34
CA THR A 244 -6.81 16.85 6.41
C THR A 244 -5.32 16.58 6.19
N ALA A 245 -4.86 16.69 4.94
CA ALA A 245 -3.60 17.29 4.50
C ALA A 245 -3.57 17.19 2.97
#